data_AF-A0A0R3T7P9-F1
#
_entry.id   AF-A0A0R3T7P9-F1
#
_cell.length_a   1.000
_cell.length_b   1.000
_cell.length_c   1.000
_cell.angle_alpha   90.00
_cell.angle_beta   90.00
_cell.angle_gamma   90.00
#
_symmetry.space_group_name_H-M   'P 1'
#
loop_
_entity.id
_entity.type
_entity.pdbx_description
1 polymer ?
#
loop_
_entity_poly.entity_id
_entity_poly.type
_entity_poly.pdbx_seq_one_letter_code
_entity_poly.pdbx_strand_id
1 'polypeptide(L)'
;MSVIDLCHLDDFLVRVSCLIRRLNEATIDLCVFCRNNHETYETYTSHKVKDRSGRVVCPILRRLVCPLCSATGDVAHTIRYCPFLTSKNMASLNSTVGASRIGSPKSSTQLDLGIGSNRFSRLL
;
A
#
# COMPACT_ATOMS: atom_id res chain seq x y z
N MET A 1 19.14 -10.72 -32.45
CA MET A 1 18.36 -10.75 -31.21
C MET A 1 17.01 -10.15 -31.53
N SER A 2 15.93 -10.93 -31.42
CA SER A 2 14.60 -10.46 -31.78
C SER A 2 13.98 -9.66 -30.63
N VAL A 3 13.02 -8.80 -30.94
CA VAL A 3 12.24 -8.06 -29.93
C VAL A 3 11.46 -8.98 -28.98
N ILE A 4 11.18 -10.20 -29.42
CA ILE A 4 10.51 -11.25 -28.67
C ILE A 4 11.44 -11.80 -27.58
N ASP A 5 12.73 -12.00 -27.89
CA ASP A 5 13.72 -12.47 -26.90
C ASP A 5 13.88 -11.48 -25.75
N LEU A 6 13.77 -10.17 -26.03
CA LEU A 6 13.90 -9.12 -25.03
C LEU A 6 12.70 -9.07 -24.07
N CYS A 7 11.47 -9.23 -24.56
CA CYS A 7 10.29 -9.22 -23.69
C CYS A 7 10.18 -10.49 -22.83
N HIS A 8 10.65 -11.64 -23.33
CA HIS A 8 10.76 -12.87 -22.52
C HIS A 8 11.77 -12.73 -21.38
N LEU A 9 12.89 -12.05 -21.62
CA LEU A 9 13.87 -11.77 -20.58
C LEU A 9 13.30 -10.82 -19.52
N ASP A 10 12.59 -9.76 -19.92
CA ASP A 10 11.95 -8.83 -18.99
C ASP A 10 10.93 -9.54 -18.09
N ASP A 11 10.02 -10.36 -18.66
CA ASP A 11 9.06 -11.15 -17.88
C ASP A 11 9.77 -12.12 -16.91
N PHE A 12 10.84 -12.77 -17.36
CA PHE A 12 11.65 -13.62 -16.49
C PHE A 12 12.29 -12.83 -15.34
N LEU A 13 12.89 -11.67 -15.61
CA LEU A 13 13.52 -10.82 -14.61
C LEU A 13 12.49 -10.28 -13.60
N VAL A 14 11.29 -9.92 -14.04
CA VAL A 14 10.17 -9.52 -13.18
C VAL A 14 9.79 -10.66 -12.22
N ARG A 15 9.65 -11.89 -12.73
CA ARG A 15 9.34 -13.07 -11.90
C ARG A 15 10.45 -13.36 -10.89
N VAL A 16 11.71 -13.31 -11.31
CA VAL A 16 12.88 -13.51 -10.44
C VAL A 16 12.93 -12.44 -9.35
N SER A 17 12.75 -11.16 -9.70
CA SER A 17 12.70 -10.05 -8.74
C SER A 17 11.60 -10.25 -7.69
N CYS A 18 10.41 -10.67 -8.12
CA CYS A 18 9.31 -10.99 -7.21
C CYS A 18 9.65 -12.15 -6.25
N LEU A 19 10.31 -13.19 -6.75
CA LEU A 19 10.72 -14.35 -5.95
C LEU A 19 11.80 -13.95 -4.93
N ILE A 20 12.85 -13.27 -5.36
CA ILE A 20 13.94 -12.80 -4.47
C ILE A 20 13.36 -11.96 -3.34
N ARG A 21 12.47 -11.01 -3.68
CA ARG A 21 11.81 -10.18 -2.67
C ARG A 21 11.00 -11.01 -1.67
N ARG A 22 10.22 -11.99 -2.14
CA ARG A 22 9.45 -12.89 -1.25
C ARG A 22 10.35 -13.70 -0.33
N LEU A 23 11.48 -14.19 -0.83
CA LEU A 23 12.44 -14.95 -0.04
C LEU A 23 13.08 -14.07 1.05
N ASN A 24 13.49 -12.85 0.70
CA ASN A 24 14.06 -11.90 1.66
C ASN A 24 13.06 -11.51 2.76
N GLU A 25 11.79 -11.37 2.41
CA GLU A 25 10.73 -10.93 3.34
C GLU A 25 10.09 -12.09 4.14
N ALA A 26 10.40 -13.35 3.83
CA ALA A 26 9.62 -14.53 4.31
C ALA A 26 9.55 -14.69 5.83
N THR A 27 10.54 -14.17 6.55
CA THR A 27 10.67 -14.33 8.01
C THR A 27 10.59 -13.00 8.76
N ILE A 28 10.30 -11.90 8.05
CA ILE A 28 10.40 -10.54 8.58
C ILE A 28 9.01 -10.00 8.88
N ASP A 29 8.87 -9.45 10.08
CA ASP A 29 7.72 -8.66 10.47
C ASP A 29 7.74 -7.30 9.72
N LEU A 30 6.92 -7.18 8.67
CA LEU A 30 6.90 -6.00 7.80
C LEU A 30 5.64 -5.13 7.92
N CYS A 31 5.79 -3.86 7.58
CA CYS A 31 4.74 -2.86 7.50
C CYS A 31 4.17 -2.83 6.08
N VAL A 32 3.02 -3.46 5.89
CA VAL A 32 2.33 -3.49 4.59
C VAL A 32 1.96 -2.09 4.10
N PHE A 33 1.67 -1.14 5.01
CA PHE A 33 1.37 0.24 4.64
C PHE A 33 2.57 0.93 3.99
N CYS A 34 3.74 0.88 4.62
CA CYS A 34 4.97 1.46 4.08
C CYS A 34 5.40 0.74 2.80
N ARG A 35 5.30 -0.59 2.75
CA ARG A 35 5.62 -1.39 1.57
C ARG A 35 4.77 -1.02 0.36
N ASN A 36 3.46 -0.80 0.57
CA ASN A 36 2.55 -0.38 -0.51
C ASN A 36 2.78 1.07 -0.95
N ASN A 37 3.32 1.92 -0.08
CA ASN A 37 3.71 3.29 -0.43
C ASN A 37 5.14 3.38 -1.01
N HIS A 38 5.75 2.24 -1.35
CA HIS A 38 7.10 2.18 -1.90
C HIS A 38 8.18 2.81 -1.02
N GLU A 39 7.99 2.76 0.30
CA GLU A 39 9.04 3.13 1.25
C GLU A 39 10.26 2.19 1.11
N THR A 40 11.40 2.61 1.62
CA THR A 40 12.63 1.81 1.55
C THR A 40 12.49 0.48 2.29
N TYR A 41 13.28 -0.52 1.87
CA TYR A 41 13.35 -1.84 2.51
C TYR A 41 13.50 -1.70 4.02
N GLU A 42 14.52 -0.97 4.45
CA GLU A 42 14.81 -0.69 5.87
C GLU A 42 13.59 -0.11 6.61
N THR A 43 12.86 0.80 5.98
CA THR A 43 11.68 1.42 6.58
C THR A 43 10.56 0.42 6.77
N TYR A 44 10.14 -0.29 5.72
CA TYR A 44 8.99 -1.20 5.84
C TYR A 44 9.32 -2.50 6.57
N THR A 45 10.59 -2.90 6.73
CA THR A 45 10.97 -4.07 7.54
C THR A 45 11.22 -3.75 9.01
N SER A 46 11.20 -2.47 9.42
CA SER A 46 11.51 -2.06 10.80
C SER A 46 10.33 -2.17 11.78
N HIS A 47 9.09 -2.33 11.29
CA HIS A 47 7.88 -2.29 12.13
C HIS A 47 6.69 -2.98 11.47
N LYS A 48 5.60 -3.19 12.23
CA LYS A 48 4.28 -3.61 11.73
C LYS A 48 3.35 -2.40 11.57
N VAL A 49 2.25 -2.58 10.85
CA VAL A 49 1.21 -1.53 10.77
C VAL A 49 0.57 -1.29 12.15
N LYS A 50 0.15 -2.37 12.82
CA LYS A 50 -0.50 -2.38 14.15
C LYS A 50 0.23 -3.33 15.10
N ASP A 51 0.19 -3.03 16.40
CA ASP A 51 0.66 -3.95 17.46
C ASP A 51 -0.37 -5.04 17.78
N ARG A 52 -0.04 -5.91 18.74
CA ARG A 52 -0.93 -7.00 19.19
C ARG A 52 -2.21 -6.50 19.85
N SER A 53 -2.22 -5.27 20.33
CA SER A 53 -3.39 -4.61 20.92
C SER A 53 -4.25 -3.90 19.87
N GLY A 54 -3.86 -3.95 18.58
CA GLY A 54 -4.58 -3.31 17.49
C GLY A 54 -4.28 -1.83 17.31
N ARG A 55 -3.35 -1.26 18.08
CA ARG A 55 -2.96 0.15 17.96
C ARG A 55 -2.00 0.32 16.78
N VAL A 56 -2.16 1.41 16.03
CA VAL A 56 -1.25 1.72 14.93
C VAL A 56 0.14 2.05 15.46
N VAL A 57 1.16 1.32 15.04
CA VAL A 57 2.57 1.58 15.43
C VAL A 57 3.42 2.11 14.28
N CYS A 58 2.90 2.05 13.04
CA CYS A 58 3.56 2.63 11.88
C CYS A 58 3.76 4.15 12.04
N PRO A 59 5.01 4.66 12.09
CA PRO A 59 5.27 6.08 12.36
C PRO A 59 4.74 7.00 11.25
N ILE A 60 4.66 6.51 10.00
CA ILE A 60 4.11 7.27 8.88
C ILE A 60 2.59 7.39 9.02
N LEU A 61 1.90 6.27 9.25
CA LEU A 61 0.44 6.26 9.39
C LEU A 61 -0.01 7.04 10.64
N ARG A 62 0.73 6.98 11.74
CA ARG A 62 0.42 7.72 12.98
C ARG A 62 0.36 9.23 12.80
N ARG A 63 1.12 9.79 11.85
CA ARG A 63 1.12 11.23 11.55
C ARG A 63 -0.09 11.67 10.71
N LEU A 64 -0.81 10.71 10.11
CA LEU A 64 -1.98 11.01 9.33
C LEU A 64 -3.13 11.43 10.25
N VAL A 65 -3.77 12.55 9.93
CA VAL A 65 -5.03 12.98 10.54
C VAL A 65 -6.13 12.72 9.52
N CYS A 66 -7.11 11.90 9.87
CA CYS A 66 -8.24 11.65 8.98
C CYS A 66 -9.06 12.94 8.80
N PRO A 67 -9.26 13.44 7.57
CA PRO A 67 -9.98 14.71 7.35
C PRO A 67 -11.49 14.62 7.62
N LEU A 68 -12.03 13.40 7.77
CA LEU A 68 -13.46 13.18 8.02
C LEU A 68 -13.81 13.07 9.51
N CYS A 69 -12.90 12.53 10.32
CA CYS A 69 -13.17 12.26 11.74
C CYS A 69 -12.05 12.67 12.68
N SER A 70 -11.00 13.30 12.15
CA SER A 70 -9.83 13.80 12.89
C SER A 70 -9.02 12.74 13.65
N ALA A 71 -9.28 11.45 13.44
CA ALA A 71 -8.51 10.36 14.05
C ALA A 71 -7.04 10.39 13.61
N THR A 72 -6.14 10.18 14.56
CA THR A 72 -4.68 10.17 14.36
C THR A 72 -3.99 9.30 15.43
N GLY A 73 -2.66 9.14 15.40
CA GLY A 73 -1.90 8.37 16.37
C GLY A 73 -2.31 6.89 16.41
N ASP A 74 -2.70 6.39 17.59
CA ASP A 74 -3.04 4.98 17.83
C ASP A 74 -4.22 4.47 16.99
N VAL A 75 -5.11 5.38 16.58
CA VAL A 75 -6.35 5.09 15.81
C VAL A 75 -6.31 5.65 14.39
N ALA A 76 -5.12 6.05 13.93
CA ALA A 76 -4.94 6.61 12.59
C ALA A 76 -5.37 5.62 11.49
N HIS A 77 -5.95 6.16 10.41
CA HIS A 77 -6.37 5.39 9.25
C HIS A 77 -6.39 6.27 8.00
N THR A 78 -6.34 5.66 6.82
CA THR A 78 -6.56 6.39 5.58
C THR A 78 -8.05 6.66 5.37
N ILE A 79 -8.40 7.65 4.55
CA ILE A 79 -9.79 8.07 4.28
C ILE A 79 -10.67 6.86 3.93
N ARG A 80 -10.15 5.92 3.12
CA ARG A 80 -10.86 4.69 2.70
C ARG A 80 -11.34 3.83 3.87
N TYR A 81 -10.61 3.83 4.97
CA TYR A 81 -10.90 3.03 6.17
C TYR A 81 -11.53 3.87 7.27
N CYS A 82 -11.99 5.08 6.96
CA CYS A 82 -12.67 5.92 7.94
C CYS A 82 -14.04 5.32 8.30
N PRO A 83 -14.36 5.15 9.58
CA PRO A 83 -15.66 4.64 10.01
C PRO A 83 -16.83 5.58 9.65
N PHE A 84 -16.54 6.85 9.40
CA PHE A 84 -17.52 7.86 8.97
C PHE A 84 -17.66 7.95 7.44
N LEU A 85 -16.93 7.11 6.70
CA LEU A 85 -17.06 7.00 5.25
C LEU A 85 -18.35 6.23 4.91
N THR A 86 -19.48 6.94 4.90
CA THR A 86 -20.71 6.44 4.28
C THR A 86 -20.64 6.67 2.76
N SER A 87 -21.32 5.85 1.97
CA SER A 87 -21.33 5.92 0.50
C SER A 87 -21.74 7.30 -0.06
N LYS A 88 -22.35 8.17 0.76
CA LYS A 88 -22.75 9.54 0.40
C LYS A 88 -21.62 10.57 0.52
N ASN A 89 -20.62 10.37 1.38
CA ASN A 89 -19.54 11.32 1.62
C ASN A 89 -18.44 11.33 0.55
N MET A 90 -18.39 10.30 -0.31
CA MET A 90 -17.34 10.15 -1.33
C MET A 90 -17.51 11.15 -2.51
N ALA A 91 -18.73 11.62 -2.76
CA ALA A 91 -19.01 12.60 -3.82
C ALA A 91 -18.49 14.02 -3.50
N SER A 92 -18.34 14.38 -2.21
CA SER A 92 -17.97 15.74 -1.78
C SER A 92 -16.45 15.97 -1.72
N LEU A 93 -15.65 14.91 -1.54
CA LEU A 93 -14.18 15.01 -1.43
C LEU A 93 -13.45 15.22 -2.77
N ASN A 94 -14.11 14.95 -3.90
CA ASN A 94 -13.54 15.17 -5.23
C ASN A 94 -13.64 16.63 -5.71
N SER A 95 -14.32 17.50 -4.97
CA SER A 95 -14.59 18.88 -5.39
C SER A 95 -13.59 19.92 -4.83
N THR A 96 -12.73 19.56 -3.87
CA THR A 96 -11.84 20.52 -3.19
C THR A 96 -10.34 20.31 -3.43
N VAL A 97 -9.91 19.21 -4.06
CA VAL A 97 -8.50 19.01 -4.41
C VAL A 97 -8.25 19.48 -5.85
N GLY A 98 -8.24 20.80 -6.01
CA GLY A 98 -7.69 21.45 -7.20
C GLY A 98 -6.17 21.33 -7.22
N ALA A 99 -5.67 20.64 -8.26
CA ALA A 99 -4.33 20.72 -8.84
C ALA A 99 -3.23 21.46 -8.06
N SER A 100 -2.36 20.71 -7.38
CA SER A 100 -0.93 21.07 -7.27
C SER A 100 -0.11 19.86 -7.67
N ARG A 101 0.45 19.95 -8.87
CA ARG A 101 1.32 18.94 -9.48
C ARG A 101 2.71 19.09 -8.88
N ILE A 102 3.19 18.07 -8.18
CA ILE A 102 4.62 17.75 -8.12
C ILE A 102 4.69 16.25 -8.39
N GLY A 103 5.27 15.90 -9.54
CA GLY A 103 4.99 14.66 -10.24
C GLY A 103 5.63 13.39 -9.67
N SER A 104 5.08 12.26 -10.10
CA SER A 104 5.86 11.14 -10.64
C SER A 104 4.96 10.27 -11.53
N PRO A 105 5.47 9.66 -12.62
CA PRO A 105 4.64 9.25 -13.74
C PRO A 105 4.50 7.72 -13.90
N LYS A 106 3.44 7.37 -14.64
CA LYS A 106 3.19 6.19 -15.49
C LYS A 106 2.47 4.97 -14.89
N SER A 107 1.18 4.94 -15.24
CA SER A 107 0.43 3.82 -15.79
C SER A 107 1.27 2.75 -16.51
N SER A 108 0.95 1.48 -16.33
CA SER A 108 0.31 0.64 -17.37
C SER A 108 0.06 -0.78 -16.87
N THR A 109 -1.15 -1.27 -17.19
CA THR A 109 -1.50 -2.69 -17.40
C THR A 109 -1.11 -3.69 -16.31
N GLN A 110 -2.04 -4.00 -15.41
CA GLN A 110 -1.98 -5.24 -14.63
C GLN A 110 -3.19 -6.08 -14.98
N LEU A 111 -2.94 -7.11 -15.80
CA LEU A 111 -3.84 -8.24 -15.97
C LEU A 111 -3.92 -8.95 -14.62
N ASP A 112 -5.12 -8.93 -14.06
CA ASP A 112 -5.46 -9.58 -12.81
C ASP A 112 -5.58 -11.09 -13.06
N LEU A 113 -4.54 -11.84 -12.71
CA LEU A 113 -4.62 -13.29 -12.59
C LEU A 113 -4.41 -13.65 -11.12
N GLY A 114 -5.53 -14.08 -10.53
CA GLY A 114 -5.79 -14.20 -9.11
C GLY A 114 -4.74 -14.94 -8.30
N ILE A 115 -4.44 -14.37 -7.14
CA ILE A 115 -3.71 -15.02 -6.05
C ILE A 115 -4.69 -15.35 -4.94
N GLY A 116 -4.69 -16.63 -4.57
CA GLY A 116 -5.55 -17.22 -3.57
C GLY A 116 -5.52 -16.54 -2.20
N SER A 117 -6.72 -16.50 -1.62
CA SER A 117 -7.00 -16.90 -0.24
C SER A 117 -6.08 -16.37 0.85
N ASN A 118 -6.08 -15.05 1.09
CA ASN A 118 -5.82 -14.52 2.42
C ASN A 118 -7.10 -13.89 2.97
N ARG A 119 -7.80 -14.71 3.77
CA ARG A 119 -9.05 -14.42 4.46
C ARG A 119 -8.83 -13.47 5.65
N PHE A 120 -8.15 -12.35 5.43
CA PHE A 120 -8.01 -11.24 6.39
C PHE A 120 -8.83 -10.03 5.94
N SER A 121 -10.09 -10.27 5.60
CA SER A 121 -11.10 -9.25 5.34
C SER A 121 -11.88 -8.97 6.62
N ARG A 122 -11.25 -8.23 7.53
CA ARG A 122 -11.85 -7.36 8.58
C ARG A 122 -10.67 -6.82 9.39
N LEU A 123 -10.64 -5.51 9.64
CA LEU A 123 -9.60 -4.73 10.33
C LEU A 123 -8.55 -4.08 9.43
N LEU A 124 -9.00 -3.28 8.46
CA LEU A 124 -8.30 -2.06 8.09
C LEU A 124 -9.14 -0.88 8.55
#